data_AF-A0A539E0W5-F1
#
_entry.id   AF-A0A539E0W5-F1
#
_cell.length_a   1.000
_cell.length_b   1.000
_cell.length_c   1.000
_cell.angle_alpha   90.00
_cell.angle_beta   90.00
_cell.angle_gamma   90.00
#
_symmetry.space_group_name_H-M   'P 1'
#
loop_
_entity.id
_entity.type
_entity.pdbx_description
1 polymer ?
#
loop_
_entity_poly.entity_id
_entity_poly.type
_entity_poly.pdbx_seq_one_letter_code
_entity_poly.pdbx_strand_id
1 'polypeptide(L)'
;MDAPGGGLFGGSADELQASDKSNVNSIDISTVTGANDAIDILDGALAGVDSIRADLGAIQTRFESTIASLKATSENLTAARSRILDTDFAAETAALTRAQILQQAGVSMLAQANSLPQLALSLLQ
;
A
#
# COMPACT_ATOMS: atom_id res chain seq x y z
N MET A 1 69.07 23.72 -21.46
CA MET A 1 67.81 23.78 -22.21
C MET A 1 66.82 22.99 -21.39
N ASP A 2 65.99 23.75 -20.69
CA ASP A 2 65.11 23.37 -19.58
C ASP A 2 63.72 23.07 -20.16
N ALA A 3 63.09 21.97 -19.74
CA ALA A 3 61.78 21.56 -20.23
C ALA A 3 60.70 22.22 -19.36
N PRO A 4 59.79 23.05 -19.90
CA PRO A 4 58.73 23.63 -19.09
C PRO A 4 57.67 22.55 -18.80
N GLY A 5 57.27 22.49 -17.53
CA GLY A 5 56.39 21.46 -16.98
C GLY A 5 55.02 21.39 -17.65
N GLY A 6 54.67 20.18 -18.11
CA GLY A 6 53.30 19.77 -18.41
C GLY A 6 52.84 18.82 -17.32
N GLY A 7 52.41 19.36 -16.18
CA GLY A 7 51.79 18.61 -15.09
C GLY A 7 50.43 19.22 -14.76
N LEU A 8 49.47 18.35 -14.43
CA LEU A 8 48.11 18.62 -13.97
C LEU A 8 47.96 19.61 -12.78
N PHE A 9 49.06 20.06 -12.18
CA PHE A 9 49.11 21.11 -11.17
C PHE A 9 49.70 22.44 -11.69
N GLY A 10 49.79 22.62 -13.01
CA GLY A 10 50.31 23.83 -13.64
C GLY A 10 49.33 25.02 -13.68
N GLY A 11 48.15 24.89 -13.07
CA GLY A 11 47.18 25.97 -12.94
C GLY A 11 47.63 27.02 -11.93
N SER A 12 47.48 28.29 -12.29
CA SER A 12 47.76 29.40 -11.37
C SER A 12 46.80 29.34 -10.18
N ALA A 13 47.28 29.69 -8.97
CA ALA A 13 46.49 29.60 -7.72
C ALA A 13 45.25 30.54 -7.68
N ASP A 14 45.07 31.36 -8.71
CA ASP A 14 43.97 32.32 -8.87
C ASP A 14 42.86 31.78 -9.78
N GLU A 15 43.09 30.65 -10.46
CA GLU A 15 42.10 29.98 -11.30
C GLU A 15 41.50 28.80 -10.53
N LEU A 16 40.19 28.88 -10.27
CA LEU A 16 39.42 27.72 -9.85
C LEU A 16 39.45 26.71 -11.01
N GLN A 17 40.31 25.70 -10.92
CA GLN A 17 40.24 24.50 -11.76
C GLN A 17 38.99 23.69 -11.40
N ALA A 18 37.82 24.27 -11.65
CA ALA A 18 36.61 23.49 -11.73
C ALA A 18 36.73 22.63 -12.98
N SER A 19 36.71 21.30 -12.84
CA SER A 19 36.60 20.41 -13.98
C SER A 19 35.40 20.86 -14.81
N ASP A 20 35.64 21.32 -16.03
CA ASP A 20 34.58 21.57 -16.98
C ASP A 20 33.75 20.28 -17.06
N LYS A 21 32.44 20.38 -16.87
CA LYS A 21 31.53 19.24 -17.02
C LYS A 21 31.52 18.82 -18.48
N SER A 22 32.53 18.04 -18.88
CA SER A 22 32.56 17.41 -20.18
C SER A 22 31.46 16.35 -20.19
N ASN A 23 30.55 16.47 -21.14
CA ASN A 23 29.46 15.50 -21.29
C ASN A 23 30.07 14.14 -21.64
N VAL A 24 29.41 13.03 -21.27
CA VAL A 24 29.85 11.68 -21.71
C VAL A 24 30.03 11.61 -23.23
N ASN A 25 29.25 12.41 -23.98
CA ASN A 25 29.31 12.52 -25.43
C ASN A 25 30.56 13.24 -25.99
N SER A 26 31.30 13.99 -25.17
CA SER A 26 32.51 14.72 -25.58
C SER A 26 33.82 14.06 -25.11
N ILE A 27 33.75 12.81 -24.67
CA ILE A 27 34.91 12.04 -24.21
C ILE A 27 35.76 11.59 -25.41
N ASP A 28 37.06 11.90 -25.36
CA ASP A 28 38.07 11.36 -26.29
C ASP A 28 39.15 10.60 -25.53
N ILE A 29 39.36 9.34 -25.91
CA ILE A 29 40.28 8.37 -25.27
C ILE A 29 41.58 8.22 -26.11
N SER A 30 41.75 9.04 -27.15
CA SER A 30 42.93 8.97 -28.03
C SER A 30 44.26 9.31 -27.34
N THR A 31 44.22 9.95 -26.17
CA THR A 31 45.38 10.31 -25.36
C THR A 31 45.30 9.73 -23.95
N VAL A 32 46.46 9.55 -23.30
CA VAL A 32 46.51 9.06 -21.90
C VAL A 32 45.78 10.01 -20.95
N THR A 33 45.91 11.32 -21.15
CA THR A 33 45.21 12.33 -20.33
C THR A 33 43.70 12.23 -20.54
N GLY A 34 43.24 12.23 -21.80
CA GLY A 34 41.80 12.12 -22.11
C GLY A 34 41.18 10.81 -21.62
N ALA A 35 41.95 9.72 -21.59
CA ALA A 35 41.50 8.46 -21.00
C ALA A 35 41.32 8.51 -19.47
N ASN A 36 42.15 9.27 -18.74
CA ASN A 36 41.97 9.45 -17.30
C ASN A 36 40.78 10.38 -17.03
N ASP A 37 40.66 11.49 -17.76
CA ASP A 37 39.53 12.41 -17.64
C ASP A 37 38.20 11.69 -17.97
N ALA A 38 38.21 10.79 -18.95
CA ALA A 38 37.07 9.95 -19.31
C ALA A 38 36.57 9.09 -18.14
N ILE A 39 37.50 8.51 -17.37
CA ILE A 39 37.17 7.66 -16.20
C ILE A 39 36.49 8.52 -15.14
N ASP A 40 37.04 9.68 -14.81
CA ASP A 40 36.47 10.59 -13.80
C ASP A 40 35.05 11.07 -14.19
N ILE A 41 34.83 11.37 -15.47
CA ILE A 41 33.50 11.77 -15.99
C ILE A 41 32.51 10.60 -15.91
N LEU A 42 32.94 9.39 -16.30
CA LEU A 42 32.09 8.20 -16.23
C LEU A 42 31.74 7.85 -14.79
N ASP A 43 32.69 7.95 -13.86
CA ASP A 43 32.45 7.68 -12.44
C ASP A 43 31.44 8.67 -11.86
N GLY A 44 31.55 9.95 -12.19
CA GLY A 44 30.55 10.96 -11.80
C GLY A 44 29.16 10.69 -12.41
N ALA A 45 29.12 10.29 -13.69
CA ALA A 45 27.87 9.95 -14.38
C ALA A 45 27.21 8.69 -13.79
N LEU A 46 28.00 7.65 -13.49
CA LEU A 46 27.54 6.42 -12.84
C LEU A 46 27.04 6.69 -11.43
N ALA A 47 27.76 7.49 -10.63
CA ALA A 47 27.30 7.91 -9.32
C ALA A 47 25.95 8.64 -9.37
N GLY A 48 25.73 9.48 -10.39
CA GLY A 48 24.44 10.12 -10.63
C GLY A 48 23.31 9.13 -10.96
N VAL A 49 23.57 8.17 -11.85
CA VAL A 49 22.60 7.12 -12.19
C VAL A 49 22.27 6.26 -10.98
N ASP A 50 23.28 5.87 -10.20
CA ASP A 50 23.11 5.04 -9.01
C ASP A 50 22.37 5.78 -7.90
N SER A 51 22.57 7.10 -7.75
CA SER A 51 21.75 7.93 -6.86
C SER A 51 20.27 7.88 -7.25
N ILE A 52 19.95 8.07 -8.53
CA ILE A 52 18.55 8.01 -9.01
C ILE A 52 17.96 6.60 -8.80
N ARG A 53 18.74 5.55 -9.04
CA ARG A 53 18.31 4.16 -8.79
C ARG A 53 18.06 3.90 -7.31
N ALA A 54 18.92 4.42 -6.42
CA ALA A 54 18.77 4.30 -4.98
C ALA A 54 17.48 4.99 -4.51
N ASP A 55 17.20 6.21 -5.00
CA ASP A 55 15.96 6.93 -4.70
C ASP A 55 14.73 6.17 -5.19
N LEU A 56 14.77 5.63 -6.40
CA LEU A 56 13.69 4.80 -6.93
C LEU A 56 13.49 3.53 -6.11
N GLY A 57 14.57 2.88 -5.68
CA GLY A 57 14.53 1.71 -4.79
C GLY A 57 13.90 2.04 -3.44
N ALA A 58 14.27 3.17 -2.83
CA ALA A 58 13.66 3.64 -1.58
C ALA A 58 12.16 3.89 -1.73
N ILE A 59 11.74 4.48 -2.86
CA ILE A 59 10.33 4.69 -3.18
C ILE A 59 9.59 3.35 -3.34
N GLN A 60 10.20 2.36 -4.01
CA GLN A 60 9.63 1.01 -4.15
C GLN A 60 9.41 0.36 -2.77
N THR A 61 10.41 0.38 -1.89
CA THR A 61 10.27 -0.14 -0.52
C THR A 61 9.15 0.57 0.24
N ARG A 62 9.01 1.89 0.08
CA ARG A 62 7.92 2.65 0.70
C ARG A 62 6.56 2.23 0.14
N PHE A 63 6.44 2.00 -1.17
CA PHE A 63 5.20 1.49 -1.78
C PHE A 63 4.85 0.08 -1.28
N GLU A 64 5.81 -0.83 -1.21
CA GLU A 64 5.60 -2.18 -0.68
C GLU A 64 5.09 -2.14 0.77
N SER A 65 5.73 -1.33 1.63
CA SER A 65 5.29 -1.14 3.02
C SER A 65 3.88 -0.54 3.11
N THR A 66 3.57 0.46 2.27
CA THR A 66 2.25 1.09 2.23
C THR A 66 1.18 0.10 1.78
N ILE A 67 1.46 -0.70 0.75
CA ILE A 67 0.55 -1.75 0.24
C ILE A 67 0.31 -2.80 1.32
N ALA A 68 1.35 -3.26 2.01
CA ALA A 68 1.22 -4.23 3.09
C ALA A 68 0.34 -3.70 4.23
N SER A 69 0.56 -2.45 4.65
CA SER A 69 -0.26 -1.79 5.68
C SER A 69 -1.71 -1.60 5.24
N LEU A 70 -1.93 -1.21 3.99
CA LEU A 70 -3.29 -1.05 3.43
C LEU A 70 -4.02 -2.38 3.33
N LYS A 71 -3.33 -3.45 2.93
CA LYS A 71 -3.91 -4.81 2.87
C LYS A 71 -4.36 -5.27 4.24
N ALA A 72 -3.51 -5.11 5.26
CA ALA A 72 -3.86 -5.46 6.65
C ALA A 72 -5.05 -4.62 7.16
N THR A 73 -5.07 -3.32 6.86
CA THR A 73 -6.21 -2.45 7.21
C THR A 73 -7.50 -2.88 6.50
N SER A 74 -7.43 -3.21 5.21
CA SER A 74 -8.57 -3.68 4.42
C SER A 74 -9.15 -4.99 4.95
N GLU A 75 -8.29 -5.94 5.33
CA GLU A 75 -8.68 -7.20 5.96
C GLU A 75 -9.39 -6.96 7.30
N ASN A 76 -8.79 -6.12 8.16
CA ASN A 76 -9.39 -5.76 9.45
C ASN A 76 -10.76 -5.05 9.28
N LEU A 77 -10.87 -4.12 8.34
CA LEU A 77 -12.13 -3.42 8.04
C LEU A 77 -13.19 -4.37 7.49
N THR A 78 -12.80 -5.29 6.61
CA THR A 78 -13.72 -6.30 6.06
C THR A 78 -14.21 -7.23 7.16
N ALA A 79 -13.33 -7.70 8.05
CA ALA A 79 -13.70 -8.55 9.19
C ALA A 79 -14.56 -7.80 10.23
N ALA A 80 -14.31 -6.52 10.46
CA ALA A 80 -15.15 -5.69 11.33
C ALA A 80 -16.54 -5.48 10.71
N ARG A 81 -16.61 -5.18 9.41
CA ARG A 81 -17.86 -5.02 8.67
C ARG A 81 -18.67 -6.32 8.63
N SER A 82 -18.03 -7.47 8.37
CA SER A 82 -18.70 -8.78 8.40
C SER A 82 -19.30 -9.03 9.78
N ARG A 83 -18.54 -8.78 10.86
CA ARG A 83 -19.08 -8.95 12.22
C ARG A 83 -20.32 -8.10 12.47
N ILE A 84 -20.33 -6.83 12.07
CA ILE A 84 -21.50 -5.96 12.23
C ILE A 84 -22.69 -6.49 11.42
N LEU A 85 -22.47 -6.79 10.13
CA LEU A 85 -23.53 -7.27 9.24
C LEU A 85 -24.09 -8.63 9.67
N ASP A 86 -23.22 -9.56 10.07
CA ASP A 86 -23.61 -10.89 10.51
C ASP A 86 -24.36 -10.83 11.85
N THR A 87 -23.98 -9.94 12.77
CA THR A 87 -24.72 -9.73 14.03
C THR A 87 -26.09 -9.10 13.80
N ASP A 88 -26.18 -8.11 12.90
CA ASP A 88 -27.46 -7.47 12.57
C ASP A 88 -28.39 -8.45 11.85
N PHE A 89 -27.86 -9.24 10.92
CA PHE A 89 -28.62 -10.27 10.21
C PHE A 89 -29.11 -11.37 11.17
N ALA A 90 -28.27 -11.83 12.10
CA ALA A 90 -28.66 -12.81 13.10
C ALA A 90 -29.77 -12.27 14.03
N ALA A 91 -29.66 -11.00 14.46
CA ALA A 91 -30.65 -10.35 15.31
C ALA A 91 -32.01 -10.18 14.59
N GLU A 92 -32.00 -9.69 13.35
CA GLU A 92 -33.22 -9.51 12.54
C GLU A 92 -33.87 -10.86 12.21
N THR A 93 -33.07 -11.87 11.85
CA THR A 93 -33.58 -13.23 11.59
C THR A 93 -34.21 -13.82 12.86
N ALA A 94 -33.57 -13.66 14.02
CA ALA A 94 -34.13 -14.11 15.30
C ALA A 94 -35.43 -13.38 15.66
N ALA A 95 -35.52 -12.07 15.40
CA ALA A 95 -36.73 -11.28 15.60
C ALA A 95 -37.86 -11.74 14.68
N LEU A 96 -37.56 -11.96 13.39
CA LEU A 96 -38.49 -12.49 12.40
C LEU A 96 -39.00 -13.88 12.80
N THR A 97 -38.10 -14.81 13.15
CA THR A 97 -38.48 -16.15 13.61
C THR A 97 -39.33 -16.08 14.88
N ARG A 98 -38.98 -15.21 15.84
CA ARG A 98 -39.78 -14.99 17.06
C ARG A 98 -41.18 -14.49 16.72
N ALA A 99 -41.30 -13.53 15.80
CA ALA A 99 -42.58 -13.00 15.35
C ALA A 99 -43.44 -14.07 14.67
N GLN A 100 -42.84 -14.90 13.80
CA GLN A 100 -43.53 -16.03 13.16
C GLN A 100 -44.02 -17.07 14.17
N ILE A 101 -43.18 -17.45 15.13
CA ILE A 101 -43.55 -18.39 16.20
C ILE A 101 -44.69 -17.81 17.04
N LEU A 102 -44.63 -16.52 17.41
CA LEU A 102 -45.70 -15.86 18.17
C LEU A 102 -47.02 -15.81 17.39
N GLN A 103 -46.98 -15.57 16.07
CA GLN A 103 -48.16 -15.60 15.23
C GLN A 103 -48.76 -17.01 15.16
N GLN A 104 -47.95 -18.03 14.93
CA GLN A 104 -48.40 -19.42 14.89
C GLN A 104 -48.95 -19.88 16.26
N ALA A 105 -48.26 -19.56 17.35
CA ALA A 105 -48.70 -19.84 18.71
C ALA A 105 -49.98 -19.08 19.06
N GLY A 106 -50.12 -17.82 18.63
CA GLY A 106 -51.33 -17.02 18.82
C GLY A 106 -52.55 -17.61 18.13
N VAL A 107 -52.40 -18.10 16.89
CA VAL A 107 -53.47 -18.79 16.16
C VAL A 107 -53.84 -20.12 16.83
N SER A 108 -52.86 -20.93 17.24
CA SER A 108 -53.10 -22.19 17.96
C SER A 108 -53.73 -21.96 19.34
N MET A 109 -53.28 -20.94 20.08
CA MET A 109 -53.85 -20.55 21.37
C MET A 109 -55.29 -20.04 21.23
N LEU A 110 -55.58 -19.22 20.21
CA LEU A 110 -56.94 -18.78 19.91
C LEU A 110 -57.84 -19.95 19.52
N ALA A 111 -57.33 -20.92 18.75
CA ALA A 111 -58.07 -22.13 18.41
C ALA A 111 -58.37 -22.98 19.66
N GLN A 112 -57.37 -23.17 20.54
CA GLN A 112 -57.54 -23.88 21.82
C GLN A 112 -58.56 -23.15 22.73
N ALA A 113 -58.44 -21.82 22.85
CA ALA A 113 -59.35 -21.00 23.65
C ALA A 113 -60.78 -20.95 23.09
N ASN A 114 -60.98 -21.07 21.77
CA ASN A 114 -62.31 -21.18 21.17
C ASN A 114 -62.97 -22.55 21.36
N SER A 115 -62.17 -23.62 21.54
CA SER A 115 -62.69 -24.98 21.77
C SER A 115 -63.13 -25.25 23.22
N LEU A 116 -62.54 -24.55 24.20
CA LEU A 116 -62.91 -24.68 25.62
C LEU A 116 -64.38 -24.30 25.95
N PRO A 117 -64.92 -23.18 25.44
CA PRO A 117 -66.31 -22.77 25.68
C PRO A 117 -67.34 -23.78 25.15
N GLN A 118 -67.05 -24.44 24.04
CA GLN A 118 -67.94 -25.46 23.45
C GLN A 118 -68.02 -26.72 24.32
N LEU A 119 -66.92 -27.11 24.97
CA LEU A 119 -66.92 -28.18 25.97
C LEU A 119 -67.69 -27.78 27.24
N ALA A 120 -67.61 -26.51 27.66
CA ALA A 120 -68.38 -26.02 28.81
C ALA A 120 -69.90 -25.98 28.53
N LEU A 121 -70.31 -25.60 27.32
CA LEU A 121 -71.71 -25.65 26.87
C LEU A 121 -72.25 -27.08 26.74
N SER A 122 -71.39 -28.06 26.49
CA SER A 122 -71.73 -29.49 26.53
C SER A 122 -71.96 -30.01 27.95
N LEU A 123 -71.47 -29.33 28.99
CA LEU A 123 -71.66 -29.72 30.40
C LEU A 123 -72.87 -29.03 31.06
N LEU A 124 -73.54 -28.12 30.33
CA LEU A 124 -74.74 -27.39 30.77
C LEU A 124 -76.04 -27.89 30.09
N GLN A 125 -75.95 -28.88 29.20
CA GLN A 125 -77.06 -29.61 28.60
C GLN A 125 -77.11 -31.03 29.19
#